data_AF-A0A938YYB5-F1
#
_entry.id   AF-A0A938YYB5-F1
#
_cell.length_a   1.000
_cell.length_b   1.000
_cell.length_c   1.000
_cell.angle_alpha   90.00
_cell.angle_beta   90.00
_cell.angle_gamma   90.00
#
_symmetry.space_group_name_H-M   'P 1'
#
loop_
_entity.id
_entity.type
_entity.pdbx_description
1 polymer ?
#
loop_
_entity_poly.entity_id
_entity_poly.type
_entity_poly.pdbx_seq_one_letter_code
_entity_poly.pdbx_strand_id
1 'polypeptide(L)'
;MEGVQNMKHKKLLPLNLQFFAEKDESDTPDDTETSKQLNVEELSDEEIAAIKEKFGFKDDKEVDSIVISKKSRWQKEFEEEKNEAARLAKLSEEERQKELLNKDKLEFEKEKEAFRQEQLFVEKGNQLQSIGISKELAARIKGDTAEEILEDVKTFKKAWDEALKVAVDQALLNSVDSPLGSNTTLPDTNPFAAETLNLTEQGRLLREDPEKAKALQALANK
;
A
#
# COMPACT_ATOMS: atom_id res chain seq x y z
N MET A 1 12.27 20.05 -46.44
CA MET A 1 11.63 19.29 -45.34
C MET A 1 11.76 20.16 -44.11
N GLU A 2 10.85 21.13 -43.92
CA GLU A 2 9.54 20.93 -43.28
C GLU A 2 9.71 20.35 -41.86
N GLY A 3 9.24 20.94 -40.76
CA GLY A 3 8.19 21.94 -40.64
C GLY A 3 8.35 22.80 -39.39
N VAL A 4 8.04 24.08 -39.57
CA VAL A 4 7.82 25.08 -38.54
C VAL A 4 6.54 24.71 -37.80
N GLN A 5 6.64 24.41 -36.50
CA GLN A 5 5.48 24.07 -35.69
C GLN A 5 4.59 25.30 -35.48
N ASN A 6 3.48 25.24 -36.22
CA ASN A 6 2.24 25.99 -36.18
C ASN A 6 1.82 26.46 -34.76
N MET A 7 2.19 27.69 -34.40
CA MET A 7 1.59 28.41 -33.27
C MET A 7 0.15 28.76 -33.65
N LYS A 8 -0.82 28.02 -33.13
CA LYS A 8 -2.25 28.27 -33.32
C LYS A 8 -2.58 29.68 -32.80
N HIS A 9 -2.61 30.66 -33.69
CA HIS A 9 -3.09 32.00 -33.38
C HIS A 9 -4.54 31.90 -32.93
N LYS A 10 -4.79 32.16 -31.64
CA LYS A 10 -6.13 32.38 -31.11
C LYS A 10 -6.78 33.45 -31.99
N LYS A 11 -7.94 33.13 -32.58
CA LYS A 11 -8.79 34.11 -33.28
C LYS A 11 -9.15 35.21 -32.29
N LEU A 12 -8.34 36.27 -32.27
CA LEU A 12 -8.67 37.51 -31.61
C LEU A 12 -9.87 38.09 -32.38
N LEU A 13 -10.91 38.46 -31.65
CA LEU A 13 -12.06 39.16 -32.22
C LEU A 13 -11.53 40.43 -32.92
N PRO A 14 -11.94 40.73 -34.16
CA PRO A 14 -11.57 41.98 -34.81
C PRO A 14 -12.17 43.13 -34.01
N LEU A 15 -11.33 43.85 -33.26
CA LEU A 15 -11.73 45.06 -32.55
C LEU A 15 -11.68 46.21 -33.57
N ASN A 16 -12.84 46.79 -33.91
CA ASN A 16 -12.89 47.99 -34.74
C ASN A 16 -12.41 49.19 -33.92
N LEU A 17 -11.09 49.40 -33.92
CA LEU A 17 -10.42 50.50 -33.22
C LEU A 17 -10.67 51.89 -33.86
N GLN A 18 -11.35 51.95 -35.00
CA GLN A 18 -11.66 53.20 -35.71
C GLN A 18 -12.71 54.09 -35.02
N PHE A 19 -13.34 53.63 -33.94
CA PHE A 19 -14.22 54.47 -33.12
C PHE A 19 -13.50 55.16 -31.96
N PHE A 20 -12.20 54.88 -31.73
CA PHE A 20 -11.44 55.38 -30.58
C PHE A 20 -10.08 56.01 -30.92
N ALA A 21 -9.59 55.88 -32.15
CA ALA A 21 -8.37 56.56 -32.60
C ALA A 21 -8.72 57.85 -33.35
N GLU A 22 -8.61 58.96 -32.62
CA GLU A 22 -8.02 60.24 -33.03
C GLU A 22 -7.98 60.51 -34.55
N LYS A 23 -8.89 61.39 -34.98
CA LYS A 23 -8.91 61.99 -36.31
C LYS A 23 -7.88 63.12 -36.33
N ASP A 24 -6.69 62.85 -36.85
CA ASP A 24 -5.74 63.88 -37.30
C ASP A 24 -6.12 64.38 -38.71
N GLU A 25 -5.89 65.68 -38.92
CA GLU A 25 -6.43 66.57 -39.94
C GLU A 25 -6.01 66.31 -41.40
N SER A 26 -6.92 66.66 -42.34
CA SER A 26 -6.75 67.67 -43.42
C SER A 26 -7.50 67.29 -44.71
N ASP A 27 -8.66 67.94 -44.93
CA ASP A 27 -9.09 68.59 -46.18
C ASP A 27 -10.55 69.05 -46.03
N THR A 28 -10.77 70.36 -46.12
CA THR A 28 -12.09 71.00 -46.24
C THR A 28 -12.54 70.95 -47.71
N PRO A 29 -13.83 70.72 -47.97
CA PRO A 29 -14.62 71.86 -48.43
C PRO A 29 -15.98 71.99 -47.73
N ASP A 30 -16.35 73.25 -47.66
CA ASP A 30 -17.59 73.89 -47.26
C ASP A 30 -18.88 73.12 -47.63
N ASP A 31 -19.71 72.83 -46.62
CA ASP A 31 -21.16 72.96 -46.77
C ASP A 31 -21.77 73.37 -45.43
N THR A 32 -22.39 74.54 -45.47
CA THR A 32 -23.17 75.20 -44.45
C THR A 32 -24.21 74.29 -43.82
N GLU A 33 -24.04 73.90 -42.55
CA GLU A 33 -25.18 73.76 -41.63
C GLU A 33 -24.82 74.29 -40.24
N THR A 34 -25.67 75.22 -39.83
CA THR A 34 -25.64 75.97 -38.58
C THR A 34 -25.78 75.01 -37.39
N SER A 35 -24.68 74.43 -36.92
CA SER A 35 -24.62 73.83 -35.59
C SER A 35 -24.32 74.94 -34.60
N LYS A 36 -25.39 75.48 -34.00
CA LYS A 36 -25.28 76.30 -32.80
C LYS A 36 -24.44 75.51 -31.79
N GLN A 37 -23.21 75.97 -31.53
CA GLN A 37 -22.43 75.51 -30.39
C GLN A 37 -23.27 75.84 -29.14
N LEU A 38 -23.82 74.80 -28.52
CA LEU A 38 -24.47 74.92 -27.22
C LEU A 38 -23.36 75.22 -26.22
N ASN A 39 -23.23 76.49 -25.87
CA ASN A 39 -22.34 76.92 -24.81
C ASN A 39 -22.95 76.45 -23.48
N VAL A 40 -22.48 75.31 -22.97
CA VAL A 40 -23.02 74.64 -21.77
C VAL A 40 -22.96 75.53 -20.53
N GLU A 41 -22.10 76.55 -20.55
CA GLU A 41 -21.85 77.51 -19.47
C GLU A 41 -22.83 78.71 -19.45
N GLU A 42 -23.63 78.93 -20.51
CA GLU A 42 -24.64 80.02 -20.60
C GLU A 42 -26.10 79.53 -20.59
N LEU A 43 -26.32 78.23 -20.41
CA LEU A 43 -27.67 77.66 -20.33
C LEU A 43 -28.31 77.98 -18.99
N SER A 44 -29.54 78.49 -19.04
CA SER A 44 -30.39 78.71 -17.86
C SER A 44 -30.64 77.38 -17.14
N ASP A 45 -30.76 77.41 -15.81
CA ASP A 45 -31.10 76.25 -14.97
C ASP A 45 -32.35 75.50 -15.49
N GLU A 46 -33.28 76.23 -16.14
CA GLU A 46 -34.50 75.69 -16.74
C GLU A 46 -34.24 74.92 -18.06
N GLU A 47 -33.27 75.35 -18.87
CA GLU A 47 -32.91 74.69 -20.12
C GLU A 47 -32.11 73.40 -19.86
N ILE A 48 -31.26 73.41 -18.83
CA ILE A 48 -30.51 72.23 -18.35
C ILE A 48 -31.49 71.19 -17.79
N ALA A 49 -32.51 71.62 -17.05
CA ALA A 49 -33.56 70.73 -16.54
C ALA A 49 -34.39 70.11 -17.69
N ALA A 50 -34.75 70.90 -18.71
CA ALA A 50 -35.48 70.40 -19.88
C ALA A 50 -34.66 69.41 -20.74
N ILE A 51 -33.34 69.61 -20.85
CA ILE A 51 -32.43 68.68 -21.53
C ILE A 51 -32.26 67.40 -20.70
N LYS A 52 -32.12 67.50 -19.38
CA LYS A 52 -32.08 66.35 -18.46
C LYS A 52 -33.35 65.50 -18.55
N GLU A 53 -34.52 66.14 -18.58
CA GLU A 53 -35.81 65.47 -18.70
C GLU A 53 -36.00 64.81 -20.07
N LYS A 54 -35.65 65.50 -21.17
CA LYS A 54 -35.79 64.97 -22.53
C LYS A 54 -34.84 63.80 -22.86
N PHE A 55 -33.64 63.80 -22.29
CA PHE A 55 -32.64 62.75 -22.52
C PHE A 55 -32.55 61.71 -21.39
N GLY A 56 -33.35 61.86 -20.33
CA GLY A 56 -33.37 60.94 -19.19
C GLY A 56 -32.04 60.87 -18.44
N PHE A 57 -31.30 61.99 -18.39
CA PHE A 57 -30.07 62.07 -17.59
C PHE A 57 -30.43 61.98 -16.11
N LYS A 58 -29.87 60.96 -15.47
CA LYS A 58 -30.05 60.70 -14.04
C LYS A 58 -29.26 61.71 -13.24
N ASP A 59 -29.85 62.26 -12.19
CA ASP A 59 -29.12 63.13 -11.26
C ASP A 59 -28.04 62.35 -10.51
N ASP A 60 -27.01 63.04 -10.03
CA ASP A 60 -25.88 62.44 -9.32
C ASP A 60 -26.32 61.52 -8.17
N LYS A 61 -27.43 61.86 -7.48
CA LYS A 61 -28.01 61.01 -6.41
C LYS A 61 -28.56 59.69 -6.94
N GLU A 62 -29.20 59.69 -8.10
CA GLU A 62 -29.69 58.48 -8.75
C GLU A 62 -28.52 57.63 -9.25
N VAL A 63 -27.51 58.25 -9.85
CA VAL A 63 -26.29 57.56 -10.28
C VAL A 63 -25.57 56.93 -9.09
N ASP A 64 -25.41 57.65 -7.99
CA ASP A 64 -24.77 57.14 -6.78
C ASP A 64 -25.57 55.97 -6.16
N SER A 65 -26.90 56.06 -6.14
CA SER A 65 -27.76 54.94 -5.70
C SER A 65 -27.61 53.68 -6.59
N ILE A 66 -27.43 53.87 -7.90
CA ILE A 66 -27.20 52.78 -8.86
C ILE A 66 -25.79 52.19 -8.67
N VAL A 67 -24.79 53.03 -8.41
CA VAL A 67 -23.41 52.57 -8.16
C VAL A 67 -23.33 51.82 -6.84
N ILE A 68 -23.95 52.31 -5.77
CA ILE A 68 -24.02 51.65 -4.46
C ILE A 68 -24.73 50.30 -4.57
N SER A 69 -25.88 50.25 -5.25
CA SER A 69 -26.62 49.00 -5.45
C SER A 69 -25.85 47.98 -6.29
N LYS A 70 -25.14 48.41 -7.33
CA LYS A 70 -24.23 47.55 -8.11
C LYS A 70 -23.05 47.06 -7.27
N LYS A 71 -22.40 47.94 -6.50
CA LYS A 71 -21.28 47.58 -5.64
C LYS A 71 -21.71 46.59 -4.56
N SER A 72 -22.89 46.78 -3.98
CA SER A 72 -23.46 45.85 -3.00
C SER A 72 -23.75 44.48 -3.61
N ARG A 73 -24.31 44.42 -4.82
CA ARG A 73 -24.52 43.15 -5.55
C ARG A 73 -23.18 42.46 -5.86
N TRP A 74 -22.21 43.19 -6.38
CA TRP A 74 -20.88 42.64 -6.69
C TRP A 74 -20.12 42.19 -5.45
N GLN A 75 -20.20 42.90 -4.33
CA GLN A 75 -19.60 42.43 -3.07
C GLN A 75 -20.26 41.14 -2.60
N LYS A 76 -21.59 41.04 -2.70
CA LYS A 76 -22.32 39.85 -2.31
C LYS A 76 -21.98 38.65 -3.20
N GLU A 77 -21.96 38.83 -4.52
CA GLU A 77 -21.54 37.80 -5.49
C GLU A 77 -20.08 37.37 -5.24
N PHE A 78 -19.19 38.32 -4.96
CA PHE A 78 -17.78 38.04 -4.69
C PHE A 78 -17.57 37.30 -3.36
N GLU A 79 -18.35 37.62 -2.33
CA GLU A 79 -18.34 36.92 -1.05
C GLU A 79 -18.94 35.51 -1.17
N GLU A 80 -20.03 35.35 -1.94
CA GLU A 80 -20.63 34.05 -2.23
C GLU A 80 -19.67 33.16 -3.05
N GLU A 81 -19.04 33.70 -4.09
CA GLU A 81 -18.05 32.98 -4.91
C GLU A 81 -16.82 32.58 -4.09
N LYS A 82 -16.32 33.47 -3.21
CA LYS A 82 -15.23 33.12 -2.28
C LYS A 82 -15.63 32.07 -1.28
N ASN A 83 -16.85 32.12 -0.76
CA ASN A 83 -17.34 31.15 0.21
C ASN A 83 -17.57 29.79 -0.46
N GLU A 84 -18.12 29.75 -1.68
CA GLU A 84 -18.30 28.54 -2.45
C GLU A 84 -16.95 27.92 -2.86
N ALA A 85 -16.01 28.73 -3.37
CA ALA A 85 -14.66 28.28 -3.69
C ALA A 85 -13.91 27.78 -2.44
N ALA A 86 -14.01 28.48 -1.31
CA ALA A 86 -13.41 28.04 -0.05
C ALA A 86 -14.08 26.77 0.49
N ARG A 87 -15.39 26.63 0.34
CA ARG A 87 -16.13 25.42 0.71
C ARG A 87 -15.72 24.25 -0.16
N LEU A 88 -15.63 24.42 -1.48
CA LEU A 88 -15.16 23.41 -2.42
C LEU A 88 -13.70 23.01 -2.15
N ALA A 89 -12.83 23.97 -1.90
CA ALA A 89 -11.42 23.72 -1.56
C ALA A 89 -11.27 22.99 -0.22
N LYS A 90 -12.03 23.40 0.81
CA LYS A 90 -12.05 22.71 2.11
C LYS A 90 -12.62 21.30 1.99
N LEU A 91 -13.69 21.11 1.22
CA LEU A 91 -14.28 19.79 1.01
C LEU A 91 -13.29 18.86 0.31
N SER A 92 -12.57 19.36 -0.70
CA SER A 92 -11.55 18.61 -1.42
C SER A 92 -10.34 18.24 -0.54
N GLU A 93 -9.93 19.14 0.37
CA GLU A 93 -8.84 18.88 1.32
C GLU A 93 -9.28 17.90 2.42
N GLU A 94 -10.48 18.06 2.97
CA GLU A 94 -11.05 17.15 3.97
C GLU A 94 -11.27 15.74 3.39
N GLU A 95 -11.73 15.63 2.13
CA GLU A 95 -11.88 14.35 1.44
C GLU A 95 -10.52 13.68 1.20
N ARG A 96 -9.49 14.43 0.79
CA ARG A 96 -8.13 13.91 0.69
C ARG A 96 -7.60 13.41 2.02
N GLN A 97 -7.82 14.18 3.10
CA GLN A 97 -7.39 13.79 4.44
C GLN A 97 -8.13 12.54 4.92
N LYS A 98 -9.44 12.43 4.67
CA LYS A 98 -10.22 11.22 4.99
C LYS A 98 -9.70 10.00 4.22
N GLU A 99 -9.43 10.15 2.93
CA GLU A 99 -8.88 9.07 2.10
C GLU A 99 -7.50 8.63 2.61
N LEU A 100 -6.64 9.58 2.98
CA LEU A 100 -5.32 9.30 3.54
C LEU A 100 -5.45 8.55 4.89
N LEU A 101 -6.28 9.06 5.80
CA LEU A 101 -6.54 8.41 7.09
C LEU A 101 -7.16 7.03 6.92
N ASN A 102 -8.04 6.82 5.93
CA ASN A 102 -8.61 5.51 5.65
C ASN A 102 -7.55 4.54 5.11
N LYS A 103 -6.65 5.00 4.24
CA LYS A 103 -5.50 4.19 3.80
C LYS A 103 -4.59 3.82 4.94
N ASP A 104 -4.21 4.78 5.77
CA ASP A 104 -3.37 4.56 6.94
C ASP A 104 -4.01 3.57 7.91
N LYS A 105 -5.34 3.67 8.15
CA LYS A 105 -6.08 2.69 8.96
C LYS A 105 -6.05 1.30 8.37
N LEU A 106 -6.27 1.16 7.07
CA LEU A 106 -6.24 -0.13 6.38
C LEU A 106 -4.83 -0.75 6.42
N GLU A 107 -3.79 0.04 6.25
CA GLU A 107 -2.40 -0.41 6.37
C GLU A 107 -2.10 -0.85 7.81
N PHE A 108 -2.53 -0.06 8.79
CA PHE A 108 -2.37 -0.39 10.21
C PHE A 108 -3.13 -1.67 10.61
N GLU A 109 -4.36 -1.86 10.11
CA GLU A 109 -5.14 -3.07 10.36
C GLU A 109 -4.47 -4.30 9.76
N LYS A 110 -3.97 -4.20 8.52
CA LYS A 110 -3.19 -5.28 7.88
C LYS A 110 -1.91 -5.60 8.63
N GLU A 111 -1.16 -4.59 9.07
CA GLU A 111 0.06 -4.79 9.85
C GLU A 111 -0.26 -5.44 11.20
N LYS A 112 -1.33 -5.00 11.86
CA LYS A 112 -1.80 -5.58 13.11
C LYS A 112 -2.24 -7.04 12.94
N GLU A 113 -2.91 -7.37 11.84
CA GLU A 113 -3.28 -8.75 11.51
C GLU A 113 -2.06 -9.61 11.23
N ALA A 114 -1.11 -9.13 10.43
CA ALA A 114 0.14 -9.82 10.16
C ALA A 114 0.95 -10.05 11.45
N PHE A 115 1.02 -9.03 12.31
CA PHE A 115 1.69 -9.13 13.60
C PHE A 115 0.99 -10.13 14.54
N ARG A 116 -0.36 -10.14 14.56
CA ARG A 116 -1.12 -11.13 15.32
C ARG A 116 -0.84 -12.55 14.81
N GLN A 117 -0.78 -12.75 13.50
CA GLN A 117 -0.44 -14.04 12.91
C GLN A 117 0.98 -14.48 13.27
N GLU A 118 1.95 -13.57 13.23
CA GLU A 118 3.34 -13.84 13.61
C GLU A 118 3.46 -14.19 15.09
N GLN A 119 2.80 -13.42 15.98
CA GLN A 119 2.75 -13.73 17.41
C GLN A 119 2.18 -15.13 17.67
N LEU A 120 1.08 -15.46 16.98
CA LEU A 120 0.45 -16.77 17.08
C LEU A 120 1.35 -17.88 16.52
N PHE A 121 2.08 -17.62 15.45
CA PHE A 121 3.07 -18.56 14.90
C PHE A 121 4.21 -18.84 15.87
N VAL A 122 4.73 -17.80 16.54
CA VAL A 122 5.74 -17.93 17.58
C VAL A 122 5.20 -18.71 18.78
N GLU A 123 3.96 -18.45 19.20
CA GLU A 123 3.31 -19.19 20.28
C GLU A 123 3.16 -20.69 19.94
N LYS A 124 2.68 -21.01 18.73
CA LYS A 124 2.63 -22.39 18.21
C LYS A 124 4.00 -23.06 18.28
N GLY A 125 5.06 -22.36 17.84
CA GLY A 125 6.43 -22.84 17.89
C GLY A 125 6.91 -23.11 19.32
N ASN A 126 6.60 -22.22 20.27
CA ASN A 126 6.95 -22.38 21.68
C ASN A 126 6.22 -23.57 22.32
N GLN A 127 4.93 -23.75 22.02
CA GLN A 127 4.15 -24.89 22.51
C GLN A 127 4.70 -26.21 21.97
N LEU A 128 5.05 -26.29 20.67
CA LEU A 128 5.72 -27.45 20.09
C LEU A 128 7.09 -27.72 20.71
N GLN A 129 7.89 -26.66 20.91
CA GLN A 129 9.21 -26.81 21.51
C GLN A 129 9.13 -27.32 22.95
N SER A 130 8.11 -26.90 23.72
CA SER A 130 7.89 -27.38 25.08
C SER A 130 7.64 -28.89 25.19
N ILE A 131 7.10 -29.51 24.13
CA ILE A 131 6.87 -30.96 24.04
C ILE A 131 7.99 -31.70 23.32
N GLY A 132 9.11 -31.04 23.00
CA GLY A 132 10.28 -31.64 22.35
C GLY A 132 10.17 -31.76 20.83
N ILE A 133 9.20 -31.09 20.20
CA ILE A 133 9.01 -31.07 18.75
C ILE A 133 9.61 -29.76 18.19
N SER A 134 10.25 -29.83 17.02
CA SER A 134 10.87 -28.65 16.41
C SER A 134 9.85 -27.55 16.12
N LYS A 135 10.22 -26.29 16.43
CA LYS A 135 9.43 -25.09 16.14
C LYS A 135 9.14 -24.88 14.65
N GLU A 136 9.93 -25.48 13.76
CA GLU A 136 9.72 -25.42 12.30
C GLU A 136 8.39 -26.05 11.88
N LEU A 137 7.86 -26.96 12.69
CA LEU A 137 6.57 -27.60 12.46
C LEU A 137 5.37 -26.73 12.88
N ALA A 138 5.60 -25.51 13.40
CA ALA A 138 4.53 -24.58 13.77
C ALA A 138 3.59 -24.25 12.61
N ALA A 139 4.12 -24.22 11.37
CA ALA A 139 3.32 -24.00 10.16
C ALA A 139 2.29 -25.11 9.90
N ARG A 140 2.47 -26.30 10.50
CA ARG A 140 1.56 -27.44 10.35
C ARG A 140 0.41 -27.41 11.35
N ILE A 141 0.55 -26.66 12.44
CA ILE A 141 -0.41 -26.58 13.54
C ILE A 141 -1.53 -25.59 13.20
N LYS A 142 -2.76 -26.08 13.25
CA LYS A 142 -3.99 -25.34 12.99
C LYS A 142 -4.52 -24.70 14.27
N GLY A 143 -5.37 -23.70 14.10
CA GLY A 143 -6.01 -22.98 15.20
C GLY A 143 -5.56 -21.53 15.28
N ASP A 144 -6.52 -20.66 15.60
CA ASP A 144 -6.34 -19.21 15.76
C ASP A 144 -6.49 -18.79 17.23
N THR A 145 -6.74 -19.76 18.10
CA THR A 145 -6.87 -19.62 19.56
C THR A 145 -5.95 -20.58 20.28
N ALA A 146 -5.54 -20.22 21.50
CA ALA A 146 -4.63 -21.04 22.30
C ALA A 146 -5.18 -22.46 22.57
N GLU A 147 -6.50 -22.60 22.73
CA GLU A 147 -7.16 -23.88 23.00
C GLU A 147 -7.12 -24.81 21.78
N GLU A 148 -7.46 -24.30 20.59
CA GLU A 148 -7.40 -25.05 19.33
C GLU A 148 -5.97 -25.47 19.00
N ILE A 149 -5.00 -24.56 19.18
CA ILE A 149 -3.58 -24.84 18.98
C ILE A 149 -3.15 -25.98 19.91
N LEU A 150 -3.53 -25.92 21.18
CA LEU A 150 -3.14 -26.91 22.17
C LEU A 150 -3.78 -28.28 21.88
N GLU A 151 -5.01 -28.31 21.39
CA GLU A 151 -5.66 -29.55 20.95
C GLU A 151 -4.96 -30.15 19.72
N ASP A 152 -4.65 -29.35 18.70
CA ASP A 152 -3.95 -29.82 17.49
C ASP A 152 -2.51 -30.23 17.78
N VAL A 153 -1.81 -29.54 18.69
CA VAL A 153 -0.49 -29.95 19.19
C VAL A 153 -0.57 -31.33 19.88
N LYS A 154 -1.61 -31.58 20.67
CA LYS A 154 -1.81 -32.89 21.32
C LYS A 154 -2.09 -34.00 20.31
N THR A 155 -2.92 -33.76 19.30
CA THR A 155 -3.21 -34.77 18.27
C THR A 155 -1.99 -35.03 17.41
N PHE A 156 -1.26 -33.98 17.02
CA PHE A 156 0.00 -34.07 16.30
C PHE A 156 1.04 -34.87 17.08
N LYS A 157 1.23 -34.57 18.38
CA LYS A 157 2.17 -35.29 19.23
C LYS A 157 1.87 -36.79 19.29
N LYS A 158 0.60 -37.18 19.42
CA LYS A 158 0.21 -38.60 19.45
C LYS A 158 0.60 -39.32 18.16
N ALA A 159 0.27 -38.73 17.01
CA ALA A 159 0.62 -39.31 15.71
C ALA A 159 2.13 -39.36 15.48
N TRP A 160 2.86 -38.34 15.94
CA TRP A 160 4.31 -38.27 15.89
C TRP A 160 4.97 -39.37 16.74
N ASP A 161 4.54 -39.53 17.99
CA ASP A 161 5.07 -40.56 18.89
C ASP A 161 4.79 -41.98 18.35
N GLU A 162 3.61 -42.20 17.76
CA GLU A 162 3.27 -43.48 17.13
C GLU A 162 4.16 -43.78 15.92
N ALA A 163 4.35 -42.79 15.04
CA ALA A 163 5.25 -42.93 13.89
C ALA A 163 6.71 -43.17 14.31
N LEU A 164 7.18 -42.45 15.33
CA LEU A 164 8.51 -42.66 15.90
C LEU A 164 8.66 -44.06 16.49
N LYS A 165 7.64 -44.55 17.21
CA LYS A 165 7.67 -45.91 17.77
C LYS A 165 7.82 -46.95 16.66
N VAL A 166 7.02 -46.86 15.59
CA VAL A 166 7.13 -47.79 14.45
C VAL A 166 8.51 -47.70 13.80
N ALA A 167 9.04 -46.49 13.59
CA ALA A 167 10.36 -46.30 13.01
C ALA A 167 11.49 -46.87 13.89
N VAL A 168 11.40 -46.70 15.22
CA VAL A 168 12.35 -47.25 16.18
C VAL A 168 12.24 -48.77 16.24
N ASP A 169 11.02 -49.33 16.27
CA ASP A 169 10.81 -50.78 16.26
C ASP A 169 11.40 -51.40 14.98
N GLN A 170 11.20 -50.76 13.82
CA GLN A 170 11.83 -51.19 12.56
C GLN A 170 13.36 -51.05 12.58
N ALA A 171 13.89 -49.95 13.12
CA ALA A 171 15.33 -49.76 13.26
C ALA A 171 15.94 -50.83 14.18
N LEU A 172 15.27 -51.16 15.29
CA LEU A 172 15.68 -52.20 16.23
C LEU A 172 15.67 -53.58 15.55
N LEU A 173 14.62 -53.92 14.82
CA LEU A 173 14.53 -55.15 14.03
C LEU A 173 15.66 -55.25 13.00
N ASN A 174 15.95 -54.17 12.27
CA ASN A 174 17.03 -54.12 11.28
C ASN A 174 18.42 -54.18 11.93
N SER A 175 18.53 -53.81 13.21
CA SER A 175 19.78 -53.82 13.98
C SER A 175 20.00 -55.09 14.79
N VAL A 176 19.15 -56.11 14.62
CA VAL A 176 19.25 -57.36 15.40
C VAL A 176 20.61 -58.06 15.18
N ASP A 177 21.14 -57.98 13.96
CA ASP A 177 22.44 -58.57 13.58
C ASP A 177 23.60 -57.59 13.82
N SER A 178 23.32 -56.30 14.02
CA SER A 178 24.33 -55.24 14.24
C SER A 178 23.72 -54.13 15.10
N PRO A 179 23.87 -54.21 16.44
CA PRO A 179 23.15 -53.36 17.36
C PRO A 179 23.50 -51.88 17.17
N LEU A 180 22.47 -51.02 17.17
CA LEU A 180 22.63 -49.56 17.10
C LEU A 180 23.52 -49.07 18.25
N GLY A 181 24.59 -48.34 17.92
CA GLY A 181 25.56 -47.80 18.89
C GLY A 181 26.80 -48.67 19.11
N SER A 182 26.87 -49.86 18.49
CA SER A 182 28.12 -50.59 18.38
C SER A 182 29.04 -49.87 17.39
N ASN A 183 29.92 -48.99 17.88
CA ASN A 183 31.09 -48.49 17.14
C ASN A 183 32.13 -49.59 16.88
N THR A 184 31.72 -50.86 16.96
CA THR A 184 32.55 -52.00 16.62
C THR A 184 32.44 -52.15 15.12
N THR A 185 33.33 -51.45 14.40
CA THR A 185 33.90 -52.04 13.18
C THR A 185 34.16 -53.50 13.53
N LEU A 186 33.44 -54.43 12.89
CA LEU A 186 33.73 -55.87 13.02
C LEU A 186 35.25 -55.98 12.97
N PRO A 187 35.93 -56.34 14.07
CA PRO A 187 37.35 -56.48 13.98
C PRO A 187 37.55 -57.54 12.91
N ASP A 188 38.42 -57.27 11.95
CA ASP A 188 38.93 -58.26 10.98
C ASP A 188 39.76 -59.36 11.70
N THR A 189 39.56 -59.48 13.02
CA THR A 189 40.30 -60.25 13.98
C THR A 189 39.42 -61.35 14.52
N ASN A 190 39.99 -62.55 14.60
CA ASN A 190 39.29 -63.77 14.97
C ASN A 190 38.69 -63.67 16.39
N PRO A 191 37.35 -63.75 16.57
CA PRO A 191 36.73 -63.64 17.88
C PRO A 191 37.00 -64.83 18.80
N PHE A 192 37.59 -65.92 18.30
CA PHE A 192 38.02 -67.10 19.06
C PHE A 192 39.50 -67.07 19.48
N ALA A 193 40.30 -66.12 18.98
CA ALA A 193 41.71 -65.99 19.36
C ALA A 193 41.84 -65.40 20.77
N ALA A 194 42.82 -65.87 21.56
CA ALA A 194 42.99 -65.50 22.97
C ALA A 194 43.10 -63.98 23.23
N GLU A 195 43.72 -63.24 22.31
CA GLU A 195 43.90 -61.79 22.45
C GLU A 195 42.68 -60.96 22.03
N THR A 196 41.77 -61.55 21.24
CA THR A 196 40.58 -60.88 20.68
C THR A 196 39.29 -61.64 20.99
N LEU A 197 39.27 -62.32 22.14
CA LEU A 197 38.10 -63.08 22.59
C LEU A 197 36.90 -62.16 22.78
N ASN A 198 35.87 -62.38 21.97
CA ASN A 198 34.58 -61.69 22.09
C ASN A 198 33.44 -62.72 22.14
N LEU A 199 32.93 -62.97 23.34
CA LEU A 199 31.89 -63.98 23.58
C LEU A 199 30.57 -63.67 22.86
N THR A 200 30.23 -62.39 22.69
CA THR A 200 29.02 -61.97 21.98
C THR A 200 29.12 -62.33 20.50
N GLU A 201 30.27 -62.04 19.88
CA GLU A 201 30.52 -62.39 18.48
C GLU A 201 30.66 -63.90 18.27
N GLN A 202 31.28 -64.62 19.20
CA GLN A 202 31.33 -66.10 19.14
C GLN A 202 29.92 -66.70 19.18
N GLY A 203 29.05 -66.23 20.08
CA GLY A 203 27.66 -66.67 20.18
C GLY A 203 26.87 -66.37 18.91
N ARG A 204 27.08 -65.19 18.32
CA ARG A 204 26.47 -64.78 17.04
C ARG A 204 26.93 -65.70 15.90
N LEU A 205 28.24 -65.88 15.71
CA LEU A 205 28.84 -66.76 14.70
C LEU A 205 28.40 -68.22 14.85
N LEU A 206 28.30 -68.75 16.08
CA LEU A 206 27.84 -70.12 16.32
C LEU A 206 26.38 -70.34 15.94
N ARG A 207 25.55 -69.30 16.04
CA ARG A 207 24.11 -69.34 15.74
C ARG A 207 23.81 -69.09 14.27
N GLU A 208 24.54 -68.16 13.63
CA GLU A 208 24.30 -67.72 12.25
C GLU A 208 25.15 -68.50 11.24
N ASP A 209 26.44 -68.71 11.51
CA ASP A 209 27.40 -69.36 10.59
C ASP A 209 28.28 -70.41 11.33
N PRO A 210 27.72 -71.57 11.72
CA PRO A 210 28.43 -72.56 12.54
C PRO A 210 29.68 -73.13 11.86
N GLU A 211 29.72 -73.22 10.53
CA GLU A 211 30.90 -73.68 9.78
C GLU A 211 32.06 -72.69 9.88
N LYS A 212 31.78 -71.40 9.78
CA LYS A 212 32.77 -70.32 9.90
C LYS A 212 33.29 -70.23 11.33
N ALA A 213 32.42 -70.36 12.32
CA ALA A 213 32.80 -70.43 13.73
C ALA A 213 33.82 -71.56 13.99
N LYS A 214 33.54 -72.76 13.45
CA LYS A 214 34.44 -73.92 13.59
C LYS A 214 35.80 -73.70 12.91
N ALA A 215 35.82 -73.08 11.73
CA ALA A 215 37.08 -72.76 11.03
C ALA A 215 37.93 -71.75 11.81
N LEU A 216 37.30 -70.72 12.37
CA LEU A 216 37.98 -69.70 13.19
C LEU A 216 38.46 -70.25 14.53
N GLN A 217 37.69 -71.12 15.18
CA GLN A 217 38.11 -71.81 16.40
C GLN A 217 39.32 -72.73 16.14
N ALA A 218 39.34 -73.43 15.00
CA ALA A 218 40.48 -74.26 14.61
C ALA A 218 41.74 -73.42 14.34
N LEU A 219 41.58 -72.22 13.78
CA LEU A 219 42.69 -71.29 13.53
C LEU A 219 43.25 -70.69 14.84
N ALA A 220 42.40 -70.48 15.85
CA ALA A 220 42.80 -69.97 17.16
C ALA A 220 43.56 -71.00 18.03
N ASN A 221 43.31 -72.29 17.82
CA ASN A 221 43.92 -73.39 18.58
C ASN A 221 45.25 -73.90 17.97
N LYS A 222 45.77 -73.22 16.95
CA LYS A 222 46.99 -73.58 16.23
C LYS A 222 48.14 -72.68 16.66
#